data_AF-A0AAU4M862-F1
#
_entry.id   AF-A0AAU4M862-F1
#
_cell.length_a   1.000
_cell.length_b   1.000
_cell.length_c   1.000
_cell.angle_alpha   90.00
_cell.angle_beta   90.00
_cell.angle_gamma   90.00
#
_symmetry.space_group_name_H-M   'P 1'
#
loop_
_entity.id
_entity.type
_entity.pdbx_description
1 polymer ?
#
loop_
_entity_poly.entity_id
_entity_poly.type
_entity_poly.pdbx_seq_one_letter_code
_entity_poly.pdbx_strand_id
1 'polypeptide(L)'
;MGWIAGRFKRVEPRRRVRRLVPGLLSALPRKNCWTIAEWAGEATPDAMQHLLSRANWDADAVRDEVRGYVVKHLHDERGGLVVDETGDVKKGIGTVGVQRQYTGTAGRIENAQVAVYLVYAGQRGHAAVDRELYVPRSWTTDPDRCRAAGLGEETAFATKPELAACMVARFLDAGHRAAWVAGDPHQFVLLDVHHSHAYRV
;
A
#
# COMPACT_ATOMS: atom_id res chain seq x y z
N MET A 1 -11.94 14.81 -3.35
CA MET A 1 -10.91 14.39 -4.32
C MET A 1 -10.23 15.53 -5.09
N GLY A 2 -10.50 16.81 -4.80
CA GLY A 2 -9.79 17.91 -5.47
C GLY A 2 -8.31 18.01 -5.08
N TRP A 3 -7.96 17.61 -3.86
CA TRP A 3 -6.62 17.73 -3.29
C TRP A 3 -5.57 16.81 -3.97
N ILE A 4 -5.94 15.60 -4.41
CA ILE A 4 -5.03 14.75 -5.22
C ILE A 4 -5.01 15.08 -6.72
N ALA A 5 -5.80 16.07 -7.17
CA ALA A 5 -5.99 16.30 -8.61
C ALA A 5 -4.69 16.64 -9.36
N GLY A 6 -3.78 17.35 -8.69
CA GLY A 6 -2.48 17.73 -9.25
C GLY A 6 -1.52 16.55 -9.48
N ARG A 7 -1.85 15.35 -8.98
CA ARG A 7 -1.02 14.14 -9.13
C ARG A 7 -1.29 13.36 -10.41
N PHE A 8 -2.21 13.86 -11.24
CA PHE A 8 -2.55 13.28 -12.54
C PHE A 8 -2.14 14.24 -13.65
N LYS A 9 -1.24 13.80 -14.54
CA LYS A 9 -0.75 14.60 -15.67
C LYS A 9 -1.83 14.91 -16.71
N ARG A 10 -2.87 14.07 -16.79
CA ARG A 10 -3.96 14.20 -17.76
C ARG A 10 -5.32 14.15 -17.08
N VAL A 11 -6.33 14.71 -17.74
CA VAL A 11 -7.69 14.81 -17.21
C VAL A 11 -8.40 13.45 -17.17
N GLU A 12 -8.08 12.53 -18.09
CA GLU A 12 -8.73 11.23 -18.20
C GLU A 12 -8.44 10.34 -16.97
N PRO A 13 -7.18 10.07 -16.57
CA PRO A 13 -6.90 9.33 -15.33
C PRO A 13 -7.54 9.96 -14.09
N ARG A 14 -7.53 11.30 -14.00
CA ARG A 14 -8.18 12.04 -12.91
C ARG A 14 -9.68 11.78 -12.87
N ARG A 15 -10.37 11.82 -14.01
CA ARG A 15 -11.81 11.52 -14.09
C ARG A 15 -12.08 10.05 -13.72
N ARG A 16 -11.22 9.12 -14.15
CA ARG A 16 -11.35 7.70 -13.83
C ARG A 16 -11.16 7.40 -12.35
N VAL A 17 -10.18 8.00 -11.67
CA VAL A 17 -10.01 7.83 -10.21
C VAL A 17 -11.24 8.31 -9.44
N ARG A 18 -11.91 9.38 -9.90
CA ARG A 18 -13.17 9.86 -9.29
C ARG A 18 -14.33 8.86 -9.42
N ARG A 19 -14.24 7.87 -10.31
CA ARG A 19 -15.21 6.76 -10.44
C ARG A 19 -14.72 5.50 -9.74
N LEU A 20 -13.44 5.17 -9.89
CA LEU A 20 -12.81 3.99 -9.29
C LEU A 20 -12.95 3.98 -7.76
N VAL A 21 -12.62 5.09 -7.09
CA VAL A 21 -12.61 5.14 -5.61
C VAL A 21 -14.01 4.91 -5.02
N PRO A 22 -15.08 5.60 -5.46
CA PRO A 22 -16.43 5.25 -5.04
C PRO A 22 -16.83 3.80 -5.35
N GLY A 23 -16.40 3.24 -6.49
CA GLY A 23 -16.63 1.83 -6.82
C GLY A 23 -15.93 0.86 -5.86
N LEU A 24 -14.73 1.20 -5.39
CA LEU A 24 -14.03 0.43 -4.36
C LEU A 24 -14.75 0.51 -3.01
N LEU A 25 -15.30 1.68 -2.66
CA LEU A 25 -16.01 1.93 -1.39
C LEU A 25 -17.49 1.52 -1.38
N SER A 26 -18.06 1.15 -2.52
CA SER A 26 -19.47 0.76 -2.63
C SER A 26 -19.76 -0.62 -2.04
N ALA A 27 -21.02 -1.05 -2.07
CA ALA A 27 -21.43 -2.40 -1.69
C ALA A 27 -21.27 -3.46 -2.80
N LEU A 28 -20.52 -3.16 -3.89
CA LEU A 28 -20.33 -4.12 -4.97
C LEU A 28 -19.72 -5.44 -4.45
N PRO A 29 -20.28 -6.60 -4.85
CA PRO A 29 -19.85 -7.91 -4.34
C PRO A 29 -18.43 -8.28 -4.78
N ARG A 30 -17.94 -7.69 -5.87
CA ARG A 30 -16.59 -7.92 -6.39
C ARG A 30 -15.94 -6.60 -6.78
N LYS A 31 -14.71 -6.39 -6.30
CA LYS A 31 -13.91 -5.20 -6.58
C LYS A 31 -12.90 -5.49 -7.68
N ASN A 32 -13.35 -5.44 -8.93
CA ASN A 32 -12.49 -5.56 -10.11
C ASN A 32 -12.83 -4.47 -11.13
N CYS A 33 -11.99 -4.30 -12.16
CA CYS A 33 -12.19 -3.27 -13.18
C CYS A 33 -13.51 -3.41 -13.93
N TRP A 34 -13.99 -4.64 -14.15
CA TRP A 34 -15.23 -4.91 -14.87
C TRP A 34 -16.46 -4.44 -14.08
N THR A 35 -16.63 -4.98 -12.88
CA THR A 35 -17.77 -4.68 -12.01
C THR A 35 -17.80 -3.19 -11.64
N ILE A 36 -16.64 -2.56 -11.45
CA ILE A 36 -16.58 -1.11 -11.19
C ILE A 36 -16.88 -0.29 -12.45
N ALA A 37 -16.46 -0.72 -13.63
CA ALA A 37 -16.79 -0.06 -14.88
C ALA A 37 -18.30 -0.10 -15.14
N GLU A 38 -18.94 -1.26 -14.99
CA GLU A 38 -20.40 -1.40 -15.10
C GLU A 38 -21.13 -0.51 -14.10
N TRP A 39 -20.70 -0.51 -12.83
CA TRP A 39 -21.25 0.36 -11.80
C TRP A 39 -21.09 1.85 -12.12
N ALA A 40 -19.98 2.22 -12.79
CA ALA A 40 -19.71 3.58 -13.23
C ALA A 40 -20.46 3.97 -14.53
N GLY A 41 -21.24 3.05 -15.12
CA GLY A 41 -21.97 3.25 -16.38
C GLY A 41 -21.08 3.16 -17.63
N GLU A 42 -19.94 2.47 -17.54
CA GLU A 42 -19.03 2.27 -18.66
C GLU A 42 -19.31 0.94 -19.37
N ALA A 43 -19.19 0.93 -20.71
CA ALA A 43 -19.46 -0.25 -21.52
C ALA A 43 -18.36 -1.32 -21.44
N THR A 44 -17.12 -0.94 -21.12
CA THR A 44 -15.96 -1.85 -21.07
C THR A 44 -15.07 -1.54 -19.87
N PRO A 45 -14.27 -2.52 -19.39
CA PRO A 45 -13.35 -2.32 -18.27
C PRO A 45 -12.08 -1.55 -18.66
N ASP A 46 -11.86 -1.30 -19.95
CA ASP A 46 -10.57 -0.92 -20.53
C ASP A 46 -10.01 0.36 -19.92
N ALA A 47 -10.87 1.34 -19.63
CA ALA A 47 -10.42 2.60 -19.06
C ALA A 47 -9.98 2.45 -17.59
N MET A 48 -10.64 1.57 -16.82
CA MET A 48 -10.24 1.23 -15.45
C MET A 48 -8.93 0.43 -15.45
N GLN A 49 -8.80 -0.52 -16.38
CA GLN A 49 -7.56 -1.29 -16.54
C GLN A 49 -6.39 -0.39 -16.97
N HIS A 50 -6.62 0.52 -17.91
CA HIS A 50 -5.61 1.48 -18.35
C HIS A 50 -5.14 2.36 -17.19
N LEU A 51 -6.05 2.85 -16.35
CA LEU A 51 -5.70 3.64 -15.16
C LEU A 51 -4.73 2.89 -14.22
N LEU A 52 -4.96 1.60 -13.99
CA LEU A 52 -4.17 0.80 -13.05
C LEU A 52 -2.88 0.23 -13.64
N SER A 53 -2.74 0.16 -14.97
CA SER A 53 -1.62 -0.53 -15.63
C SER A 53 -0.72 0.37 -16.46
N ARG A 54 -1.27 1.37 -17.16
CA ARG A 54 -0.54 2.12 -18.21
C ARG A 54 -0.58 3.63 -18.03
N ALA A 55 -1.57 4.14 -17.30
CA ALA A 55 -1.68 5.57 -17.06
C ALA A 55 -0.49 6.08 -16.25
N ASN A 56 0.07 7.21 -16.66
CA ASN A 56 1.14 7.89 -15.93
C ASN A 56 0.53 8.77 -14.82
N TRP A 57 0.62 8.30 -13.58
CA TRP A 57 0.31 9.06 -12.37
C TRP A 57 1.29 8.65 -11.27
N ASP A 58 1.56 9.59 -10.37
CA ASP A 58 2.53 9.38 -9.30
C ASP A 58 1.82 8.78 -8.08
N ALA A 59 1.93 7.47 -7.91
CA ALA A 59 1.28 6.76 -6.81
C ALA A 59 1.87 7.13 -5.44
N ASP A 60 3.15 7.48 -5.40
CA ASP A 60 3.85 7.89 -4.18
C ASP A 60 3.41 9.29 -3.75
N ALA A 61 3.30 10.22 -4.70
CA ALA A 61 2.77 11.54 -4.40
C ALA A 61 1.28 11.49 -4.02
N VAL A 62 0.49 10.57 -4.58
CA VAL A 62 -0.90 10.36 -4.10
C VAL A 62 -0.91 9.77 -2.68
N ARG A 63 0.00 8.84 -2.35
CA ARG A 63 0.16 8.35 -0.98
C ARG A 63 0.49 9.51 -0.02
N ASP A 64 1.42 10.39 -0.38
CA ASP A 64 1.84 11.49 0.50
C ASP A 64 0.69 12.47 0.77
N GLU A 65 -0.11 12.75 -0.26
CA GLU A 65 -1.35 13.52 -0.12
C GLU A 65 -2.34 12.80 0.82
N VAL A 66 -2.54 11.48 0.65
CA VAL A 66 -3.46 10.68 1.49
C VAL A 66 -3.00 10.69 2.94
N ARG A 67 -1.71 10.52 3.19
CA ARG A 67 -1.10 10.64 4.51
C ARG A 67 -1.37 12.00 5.12
N GLY A 68 -1.12 13.08 4.39
CA GLY A 68 -1.39 14.44 4.87
C GLY A 68 -2.87 14.65 5.21
N TYR A 69 -3.77 14.12 4.38
CA TYR A 69 -5.21 14.15 4.66
C TYR A 69 -5.56 13.35 5.93
N VAL A 70 -5.06 12.14 6.07
CA VAL A 70 -5.32 11.26 7.22
C VAL A 70 -4.83 11.93 8.51
N VAL A 71 -3.57 12.36 8.55
CA VAL A 71 -2.98 12.99 9.74
C VAL A 71 -3.73 14.25 10.10
N LYS A 72 -4.11 15.09 9.12
CA LYS A 72 -4.89 16.31 9.37
C LYS A 72 -6.25 16.03 10.02
N HIS A 73 -6.93 14.97 9.60
CA HIS A 73 -8.32 14.70 10.04
C HIS A 73 -8.42 13.73 11.20
N LEU A 74 -7.42 12.86 11.40
CA LEU A 74 -7.37 11.91 12.50
C LEU A 74 -6.40 12.34 13.61
N HIS A 75 -5.79 13.53 13.49
CA HIS A 75 -4.76 14.03 14.41
C HIS A 75 -5.08 13.71 15.88
N ASP A 76 -4.13 13.06 16.52
CA ASP A 76 -4.15 12.67 17.92
C ASP A 76 -2.71 12.72 18.44
N GLU A 77 -2.50 13.44 19.56
CA GLU A 77 -1.20 13.54 20.23
C GLU A 77 -0.70 12.17 20.73
N ARG A 78 -1.62 11.24 20.99
CA ARG A 78 -1.33 9.85 21.39
C ARG A 78 -1.43 8.86 20.23
N GLY A 79 -1.69 9.36 19.02
CA GLY A 79 -1.80 8.54 17.83
C GLY A 79 -0.46 7.89 17.48
N GLY A 80 -0.52 6.67 16.96
CA GLY A 80 0.66 5.90 16.60
C GLY A 80 0.55 5.25 15.24
N LEU A 81 1.57 4.46 14.92
CA LEU A 81 1.69 3.75 13.66
C LEU A 81 1.57 2.25 13.90
N VAL A 82 0.75 1.58 13.10
CA VAL A 82 0.65 0.12 13.06
C VAL A 82 1.22 -0.35 11.72
N VAL A 83 2.20 -1.24 11.80
CA VAL A 83 2.78 -1.96 10.66
C VAL A 83 2.14 -3.33 10.59
N ASP A 84 1.59 -3.67 9.44
CA ASP A 84 1.04 -5.00 9.19
C ASP A 84 1.32 -5.43 7.75
N GLU A 85 1.34 -6.73 7.51
CA GLU A 85 1.47 -7.31 6.18
C GLU A 85 0.18 -7.99 5.76
N THR A 86 -0.12 -7.92 4.47
CA THR A 86 -1.25 -8.67 3.90
C THR A 86 -0.77 -9.42 2.67
N GLY A 87 -1.08 -10.71 2.63
CA GLY A 87 -0.78 -11.57 1.49
C GLY A 87 -2.02 -11.86 0.67
N ASP A 88 -1.97 -11.58 -0.63
CA ASP A 88 -3.00 -11.95 -1.59
C ASP A 88 -2.59 -13.24 -2.33
N VAL A 89 -3.39 -14.29 -2.20
CA VAL A 89 -3.12 -15.60 -2.81
C VAL A 89 -3.31 -15.50 -4.31
N LYS A 90 -2.29 -15.93 -5.06
CA LYS A 90 -2.28 -15.88 -6.52
C LYS A 90 -2.10 -17.26 -7.12
N LYS A 91 -2.59 -17.41 -8.35
CA LYS A 91 -2.29 -18.56 -9.21
C LYS A 91 -1.31 -18.11 -10.31
N GLY A 92 -0.37 -19.00 -10.67
CA GLY A 92 0.69 -18.71 -11.65
C GLY A 92 1.85 -17.89 -11.09
N ILE A 93 2.74 -17.47 -11.99
CA ILE A 93 4.05 -16.86 -11.65
C ILE A 93 4.21 -15.40 -12.12
N GLY A 94 3.23 -14.87 -12.85
CA GLY A 94 3.32 -13.56 -13.52
C GLY A 94 2.94 -12.35 -12.67
N THR A 95 2.38 -12.55 -11.47
CA THR A 95 2.12 -11.42 -10.56
C THR A 95 3.41 -10.98 -9.89
N VAL A 96 3.72 -9.68 -9.97
CA VAL A 96 4.93 -9.09 -9.36
C VAL A 96 5.10 -9.46 -7.89
N GLY A 97 6.30 -9.91 -7.50
CA GLY A 97 6.62 -10.31 -6.13
C GLY A 97 5.95 -11.61 -5.65
N VAL A 98 5.23 -12.34 -6.50
CA VAL A 98 4.60 -13.60 -6.08
C VAL A 98 5.63 -14.72 -5.88
N GLN A 99 5.52 -15.43 -4.77
CA GLN A 99 6.24 -16.67 -4.53
C GLN A 99 5.49 -17.54 -3.51
N ARG A 100 5.94 -18.78 -3.33
CA ARG A 100 5.53 -19.60 -2.19
C ARG A 100 6.13 -19.04 -0.91
N GLN A 101 5.29 -18.47 -0.06
CA GLN A 101 5.67 -17.88 1.22
C GLN A 101 4.53 -17.96 2.21
N TYR A 102 4.85 -17.86 3.50
CA TYR A 102 3.81 -17.74 4.51
C TYR A 102 3.01 -16.45 4.28
N THR A 103 1.69 -16.55 4.36
CA THR A 103 0.78 -15.40 4.39
C THR A 103 -0.16 -15.60 5.57
N GLY A 104 -0.24 -14.60 6.45
CA GLY A 104 -1.17 -14.61 7.58
C GLY A 104 -2.62 -14.80 7.14
N THR A 105 -3.00 -14.24 5.98
CA THR A 105 -4.37 -14.34 5.42
C THR A 105 -4.78 -15.78 5.10
N ALA A 106 -3.85 -16.66 4.70
CA ALA A 106 -4.16 -18.08 4.46
C ALA A 106 -3.75 -19.00 5.62
N GLY A 107 -3.04 -18.48 6.63
CA GLY A 107 -2.51 -19.23 7.77
C GLY A 107 -1.47 -20.31 7.40
N ARG A 108 -0.95 -20.29 6.17
CA ARG A 108 -0.05 -21.33 5.64
C ARG A 108 0.84 -20.80 4.52
N ILE A 109 1.80 -21.62 4.08
CA ILE A 109 2.61 -21.32 2.90
C ILE A 109 1.76 -21.50 1.64
N GLU A 110 1.55 -20.42 0.91
CA GLU A 110 0.85 -20.38 -0.37
C GLU A 110 1.64 -19.56 -1.38
N ASN A 111 1.28 -19.71 -2.66
CA ASN A 111 1.76 -18.78 -3.66
C ASN A 111 1.03 -17.43 -3.48
N ALA A 112 1.71 -16.44 -2.93
CA ALA A 112 1.12 -15.18 -2.54
C ALA A 112 2.01 -13.99 -2.89
N GLN A 113 1.36 -12.86 -3.21
CA GLN A 113 1.97 -11.54 -3.26
C GLN A 113 1.75 -10.88 -1.90
N VAL A 114 2.79 -10.32 -1.29
CA VAL A 114 2.71 -9.70 0.04
C VAL A 114 3.01 -8.22 -0.05
N ALA A 115 2.19 -7.39 0.60
CA ALA A 115 2.44 -5.97 0.78
C ALA A 115 2.50 -5.64 2.27
N VAL A 116 3.40 -4.72 2.63
CA VAL A 116 3.50 -4.12 3.96
C VAL A 116 2.71 -2.82 3.94
N TYR A 117 1.90 -2.60 4.97
CA TYR A 117 1.08 -1.40 5.15
C TYR A 117 1.48 -0.68 6.43
N LEU A 118 1.49 0.65 6.36
CA LEU A 118 1.61 1.51 7.52
C LEU A 118 0.27 2.20 7.73
N VAL A 119 -0.31 2.03 8.90
CA VAL A 119 -1.60 2.58 9.29
C VAL A 119 -1.40 3.58 10.41
N TYR A 120 -1.91 4.80 10.25
CA TYR A 120 -2.01 5.75 11.36
C TYR A 120 -3.27 5.42 12.16
N ALA A 121 -3.14 5.31 13.49
CA ALA A 121 -4.23 5.01 14.40
C ALA A 121 -4.27 6.03 15.53
N GLY A 122 -5.45 6.61 15.77
CA GLY A 122 -5.73 7.51 16.89
C GLY A 122 -7.17 7.34 17.37
N GLN A 123 -7.58 8.12 18.37
CA GLN A 123 -8.92 8.05 18.97
C GLN A 123 -10.06 8.24 17.96
N ARG A 124 -9.81 9.01 16.90
CA ARG A 124 -10.81 9.34 15.87
C ARG A 124 -10.95 8.27 14.78
N GLY A 125 -10.12 7.23 14.82
CA GLY A 125 -10.10 6.14 13.85
C GLY A 125 -8.70 5.83 13.35
N HIS A 126 -8.65 5.05 12.27
CA HIS A 126 -7.40 4.61 11.65
C HIS A 126 -7.51 4.60 10.12
N ALA A 127 -6.38 4.80 9.44
CA ALA A 127 -6.29 4.69 7.98
C ALA A 127 -4.86 4.42 7.51
N ALA A 128 -4.73 3.73 6.37
CA ALA A 128 -3.44 3.49 5.72
C ALA A 128 -2.82 4.81 5.25
N VAL A 129 -1.52 4.99 5.52
CA VAL A 129 -0.72 6.19 5.22
C VAL A 129 0.55 5.88 4.43
N ASP A 130 0.93 4.61 4.30
CA ASP A 130 1.98 4.14 3.40
C ASP A 130 1.72 2.68 3.02
N ARG A 131 2.32 2.23 1.91
CA ARG A 131 2.29 0.86 1.43
C ARG A 131 3.57 0.55 0.65
N GLU A 132 4.12 -0.64 0.86
CA GLU A 132 5.26 -1.16 0.10
C GLU A 132 5.01 -2.59 -0.35
N LEU A 133 5.46 -2.93 -1.55
CA LEU A 133 5.41 -4.30 -2.05
C LEU A 133 6.63 -5.07 -1.56
N TYR A 134 6.43 -6.23 -0.94
CA TYR A 134 7.54 -7.12 -0.63
C TYR A 134 7.96 -7.87 -1.90
N VAL A 135 9.14 -7.52 -2.44
CA VAL A 135 9.74 -8.18 -3.59
C VAL A 135 10.80 -9.18 -3.11
N PRO A 136 10.56 -10.50 -3.23
CA PRO A 136 11.48 -11.50 -2.71
C PRO A 136 12.85 -11.52 -3.41
N ARG A 137 13.85 -12.08 -2.74
CA ARG A 137 15.19 -12.28 -3.34
C ARG A 137 15.14 -13.07 -4.65
N SER A 138 14.25 -14.07 -4.72
CA SER A 138 14.03 -14.89 -5.93
C SER A 138 13.56 -14.09 -7.16
N TRP A 139 13.03 -12.88 -6.95
CA TRP A 139 12.69 -11.94 -8.02
C TRP A 139 13.86 -11.03 -8.36
N THR A 140 14.48 -10.41 -7.35
CA THR A 140 15.56 -9.43 -7.57
C THR A 140 16.84 -10.06 -8.13
N THR A 141 16.98 -11.39 -8.06
CA THR A 141 18.06 -12.14 -8.75
C THR A 141 17.72 -12.50 -10.21
N ASP A 142 16.55 -12.12 -10.72
CA ASP A 142 16.10 -12.37 -12.10
C ASP A 142 15.68 -11.05 -12.77
N PRO A 143 16.65 -10.32 -13.39
CA PRO A 143 16.39 -9.02 -14.00
C PRO A 143 15.37 -9.06 -15.14
N ASP A 144 15.32 -10.14 -15.92
CA ASP A 144 14.36 -10.30 -17.02
C ASP A 144 12.93 -10.38 -16.50
N ARG A 145 12.72 -11.16 -15.44
CA ARG A 145 11.44 -11.25 -14.76
C ARG A 145 11.02 -9.92 -14.12
N CYS A 146 11.96 -9.20 -13.50
CA CYS A 146 11.70 -7.86 -12.96
C CYS A 146 11.25 -6.88 -14.06
N ARG A 147 11.99 -6.81 -15.18
CA ARG A 147 11.64 -5.94 -16.30
C ARG A 147 10.29 -6.30 -16.91
N ALA A 148 9.99 -7.58 -17.10
CA ALA A 148 8.70 -8.04 -17.62
C ALA A 148 7.52 -7.66 -16.71
N ALA A 149 7.75 -7.55 -15.40
CA ALA A 149 6.76 -7.13 -14.42
C ALA A 149 6.73 -5.61 -14.18
N GLY A 150 7.58 -4.83 -14.84
CA GLY A 150 7.67 -3.39 -14.69
C GLY A 150 8.38 -2.91 -13.41
N LEU A 151 9.17 -3.77 -12.77
CA LEU A 151 10.07 -3.35 -11.69
C LEU A 151 11.26 -2.58 -12.27
N GLY A 152 11.68 -1.52 -11.59
CA GLY A 152 12.83 -0.72 -11.99
C GLY A 152 14.15 -1.49 -11.81
N GLU A 153 15.18 -1.14 -12.58
CA GLU A 153 16.49 -1.80 -12.54
C GLU A 153 17.16 -1.69 -11.15
N GLU A 154 16.86 -0.63 -10.41
CA GLU A 154 17.34 -0.37 -9.04
C GLU A 154 16.56 -1.14 -7.95
N THR A 155 15.63 -2.02 -8.33
CA THR A 155 14.82 -2.77 -7.34
C THR A 155 15.68 -3.80 -6.63
N ALA A 156 16.17 -3.42 -5.45
CA ALA A 156 16.93 -4.30 -4.57
C ALA A 156 16.01 -5.08 -3.60
N PHE A 157 16.49 -6.22 -3.12
CA PHE A 157 15.81 -6.95 -2.05
C PHE A 157 15.82 -6.14 -0.76
N ALA A 158 14.65 -5.98 -0.16
CA ALA A 158 14.47 -5.47 1.20
C ALA A 158 13.58 -6.43 1.99
N THR A 159 13.97 -6.72 3.22
CA THR A 159 13.15 -7.44 4.19
C THR A 159 11.94 -6.60 4.58
N LYS A 160 10.88 -7.24 5.07
CA LYS A 160 9.67 -6.54 5.49
C LYS A 160 9.95 -5.56 6.66
N PRO A 161 10.82 -5.87 7.65
CA PRO A 161 11.26 -4.88 8.63
C PRO A 161 12.00 -3.68 8.05
N GLU A 162 12.85 -3.87 7.04
CA GLU A 162 13.50 -2.76 6.35
C GLU A 162 12.48 -1.88 5.61
N LEU A 163 11.51 -2.50 4.92
CA LEU A 163 10.41 -1.75 4.27
C LEU A 163 9.61 -0.95 5.29
N ALA A 164 9.23 -1.55 6.42
CA ALA A 164 8.52 -0.87 7.50
C ALA A 164 9.33 0.30 8.08
N ALA A 165 10.63 0.11 8.33
CA ALA A 165 11.51 1.17 8.81
C ALA A 165 11.58 2.34 7.81
N CYS A 166 11.70 2.05 6.51
CA CYS A 166 11.65 3.07 5.46
C CYS A 166 10.32 3.83 5.44
N MET A 167 9.19 3.14 5.61
CA MET A 167 7.86 3.77 5.65
C MET A 167 7.68 4.66 6.89
N VAL A 168 8.17 4.21 8.06
CA VAL A 168 8.18 5.01 9.30
C VAL A 168 9.08 6.24 9.14
N ALA A 169 10.29 6.07 8.60
CA ALA A 169 11.20 7.19 8.34
C ALA A 169 10.55 8.22 7.41
N ARG A 170 9.96 7.78 6.29
CA ARG A 170 9.23 8.65 5.35
C ARG A 170 8.08 9.41 6.02
N PHE A 171 7.40 8.80 6.98
CA PHE A 171 6.32 9.45 7.74
C PHE A 171 6.87 10.56 8.66
N LEU A 172 7.98 10.29 9.36
CA LEU A 172 8.62 11.25 10.27
C LEU A 172 9.32 12.39 9.51
N ASP A 173 10.03 12.07 8.43
CA ASP A 173 10.73 13.04 7.57
C ASP A 173 9.76 14.01 6.88
N ALA A 174 8.52 13.59 6.64
CA ALA A 174 7.43 14.46 6.17
C ALA A 174 6.91 15.44 7.26
N GLY A 175 7.51 15.44 8.45
CA GLY A 175 7.18 16.35 9.55
C GLY A 175 6.02 15.89 10.42
N HIS A 176 5.50 14.69 10.21
CA HIS A 176 4.46 14.12 11.07
C HIS A 176 5.04 13.58 12.37
N ARG A 177 4.16 13.24 13.32
CA ARG A 177 4.52 12.70 14.63
C ARG A 177 3.67 11.47 14.91
N ALA A 178 4.25 10.52 15.63
CA ALA A 178 3.59 9.34 16.15
C ALA A 178 4.16 9.08 17.55
N ALA A 179 3.29 8.77 18.51
CA ALA A 179 3.71 8.51 19.89
C ALA A 179 4.34 7.12 20.05
N TRP A 180 3.89 6.16 19.23
CA TRP A 180 4.37 4.77 19.26
C TRP A 180 4.31 4.15 17.87
N VAL A 181 5.09 3.09 17.67
CA VAL A 181 5.00 2.18 16.53
C VAL A 181 4.76 0.77 17.04
N ALA A 182 3.79 0.07 16.46
CA ALA A 182 3.47 -1.32 16.76
C ALA A 182 3.45 -2.16 15.46
N GLY A 183 3.67 -3.46 15.59
CA GLY A 183 3.48 -4.42 14.52
C GLY A 183 3.44 -5.83 15.09
N ASP A 184 3.21 -6.82 14.23
CA ASP A 184 3.12 -8.22 14.67
C ASP A 184 4.45 -8.69 15.33
N PRO A 185 4.40 -9.32 16.52
CA PRO A 185 5.57 -9.77 17.30
C PRO A 185 6.48 -10.78 16.59
N HIS A 186 6.04 -11.44 15.51
CA HIS A 186 6.95 -12.25 14.69
C HIS A 186 8.00 -11.40 13.95
N GLN A 187 7.83 -10.07 13.88
CA GLN A 187 8.74 -9.14 13.19
C GLN A 187 8.94 -7.76 13.84
N PHE A 188 8.07 -7.28 14.74
CA PHE A 188 8.11 -5.91 15.27
C PHE A 188 7.80 -5.82 16.77
N VAL A 189 8.49 -4.93 17.48
CA VAL A 189 8.29 -4.64 18.92
C VAL A 189 7.69 -3.25 19.06
N LEU A 190 6.86 -3.04 20.09
CA LEU A 190 6.37 -1.72 20.46
C LEU A 190 7.57 -0.81 20.76
N LEU A 191 7.73 0.25 19.96
CA LEU A 191 8.72 1.29 20.20
C LEU A 191 7.98 2.59 20.53
N ASP A 192 8.16 3.06 21.76
CA ASP A 192 7.81 4.43 22.11
C ASP A 192 8.78 5.37 21.36
N VAL A 193 8.23 6.28 20.56
CA VAL A 193 9.03 7.15 19.67
C VAL A 193 9.66 8.30 20.47
N HIS A 194 9.21 8.54 21.70
CA HIS A 194 9.71 9.58 22.60
C HIS A 194 10.66 9.06 23.66
N HIS A 195 10.56 7.79 24.06
CA HIS A 195 11.46 7.15 25.02
C HIS A 195 11.99 5.84 24.45
N SER A 196 13.31 5.69 24.33
CA SER A 196 14.00 4.51 23.78
C SER A 196 13.82 3.24 24.63
N HIS A 197 12.60 2.82 24.91
CA HIS A 197 12.26 1.62 25.67
C HIS A 197 11.39 0.72 24.80
N ALA A 198 11.96 -0.43 24.43
CA ALA A 198 11.23 -1.50 23.77
C ALA A 198 10.47 -2.33 24.83
N TYR A 199 9.15 -2.37 24.75
CA TYR A 199 8.35 -3.26 25.59
C TYR A 199 8.09 -4.56 24.84
N ARG A 200 8.61 -5.69 25.36
CA ARG A 200 8.14 -7.03 24.97
C ARG A 200 6.78 -7.24 25.63
N VAL A 201 5.77 -7.59 24.83
CA VAL A 201 4.54 -8.24 25.30
C VAL A 201 4.79 -9.74 25.39
#